data_AF-A0A7K8ZG43-F1
#
_entry.id   AF-A0A7K8ZG43-F1
#
_cell.length_a   1.000
_cell.length_b   1.000
_cell.length_c   1.000
_cell.angle_alpha   90.00
_cell.angle_beta   90.00
_cell.angle_gamma   90.00
#
_symmetry.space_group_name_H-M   'P 1'
#
loop_
_entity.id
_entity.type
_entity.pdbx_description
1 polymer ?
#
loop_
_entity_poly.entity_id
_entity_poly.type
_entity_poly.pdbx_seq_one_letter_code
_entity_poly.pdbx_strand_id
1 'polypeptide(L)' 'MPRYYEDKEEDGRACGGVREDLRQCLLESPCVLRENKSPKQCLREGHCKSLQVTFFACKRSMV' A
#
# COMPACT_ATOMS: atom_id res chain seq x y z
N MET A 1 -10.60 33.19 -3.88
CA MET A 1 -11.24 31.92 -4.31
C MET A 1 -10.22 30.80 -4.18
N PRO A 2 -10.64 29.60 -3.78
CA PRO A 2 -10.02 28.83 -2.67
C PRO A 2 -8.63 28.22 -2.95
N ARG A 3 -7.78 28.21 -1.91
CA ARG A 3 -6.58 27.36 -1.82
C ARG A 3 -7.02 25.90 -1.64
N TYR A 4 -6.98 25.10 -2.69
CA TYR A 4 -7.08 23.65 -2.62
C TYR A 4 -6.08 23.03 -3.60
N TYR A 5 -4.79 23.24 -3.36
CA TYR A 5 -3.89 22.13 -3.65
C TYR A 5 -3.91 21.33 -2.36
N GLU A 6 -4.69 20.25 -2.37
CA GLU A 6 -4.55 19.20 -1.37
C GLU A 6 -3.09 18.79 -1.42
N ASP A 7 -2.34 19.23 -0.42
CA ASP A 7 -1.05 18.69 -0.04
C ASP A 7 -1.35 17.25 0.40
N LYS A 8 -1.58 16.36 -0.57
CA LYS A 8 -1.34 14.95 -0.36
C LYS A 8 0.14 14.93 -0.04
N GLU A 9 0.45 14.84 1.24
CA GLU A 9 1.77 14.51 1.75
C GLU A 9 2.16 13.19 1.10
N GLU A 10 2.67 13.25 -0.13
CA GLU A 10 3.32 12.14 -0.79
C GLU A 10 4.48 11.84 0.13
N ASP A 11 4.30 10.82 0.99
CA ASP A 11 5.33 10.28 1.85
C ASP A 11 6.56 10.13 0.94
N GLY A 12 7.51 11.08 1.00
CA GLY A 12 8.65 11.22 0.07
C GLY A 12 9.65 10.08 0.18
N ARG A 13 9.22 8.99 0.79
CA ARG A 13 9.89 7.72 0.88
C ARG A 13 9.77 7.03 -0.47
N ALA A 14 10.91 6.54 -0.93
CA ALA A 14 11.04 5.45 -1.88
C ALA A 14 9.80 4.52 -1.92
N CYS A 15 9.13 4.45 -3.08
CA CYS A 15 7.93 3.62 -3.31
C CYS A 15 6.64 4.06 -2.59
N GLY A 16 6.49 5.34 -2.22
CA GLY A 16 5.28 5.87 -1.57
C GLY A 16 3.98 5.47 -2.27
N GLY A 17 3.88 5.68 -3.59
CA GLY A 17 2.71 5.29 -4.38
C GLY A 17 2.39 3.79 -4.34
N VAL A 18 3.40 2.93 -4.52
CA VAL A 18 3.20 1.46 -4.45
C VAL A 18 2.76 1.03 -3.05
N ARG A 19 3.20 1.74 -2.00
CA ARG A 19 2.78 1.49 -0.61
C ARG A 19 1.31 1.87 -0.40
N GLU A 20 0.85 2.96 -0.99
CA GLU A 20 -0.57 3.34 -0.99
C GLU A 20 -1.44 2.33 -1.74
N ASP A 21 -1.05 1.94 -2.94
CA ASP A 21 -1.73 0.88 -3.71
C ASP A 21 -1.81 -0.42 -2.92
N LEU A 22 -0.71 -0.84 -2.29
CA LEU A 22 -0.68 -2.06 -1.48
C LEU A 22 -1.63 -1.95 -0.28
N ARG A 23 -1.69 -0.78 0.38
CA ARG A 23 -2.63 -0.54 1.50
C ARG A 23 -4.08 -0.59 1.02
N GLN A 24 -4.38 0.06 -0.10
CA GLN A 24 -5.69 0.12 -0.70
C GLN A 24 -6.17 -1.30 -1.08
N CYS A 25 -5.33 -2.06 -1.77
CA CYS A 25 -5.61 -3.45 -2.12
C CYS A 25 -5.88 -4.33 -0.89
N LEU A 26 -5.13 -4.17 0.20
CA LEU A 26 -5.36 -4.93 1.43
C LEU A 26 -6.70 -4.56 2.09
N LEU A 27 -7.05 -3.27 2.13
CA LEU A 27 -8.33 -2.79 2.68
C LEU A 27 -9.53 -3.30 1.89
N GLU A 28 -9.40 -3.42 0.56
CA GLU A 28 -10.44 -3.98 -0.31
C GLU A 28 -10.43 -5.52 -0.36
N SER A 29 -9.37 -6.15 0.13
CA SER A 29 -9.24 -7.60 0.11
C SER A 29 -10.25 -8.28 1.05
N PRO A 30 -10.70 -9.50 0.71
CA PRO A 30 -11.59 -10.27 1.58
C PRO A 30 -10.95 -10.62 2.93
N CYS A 31 -9.63 -10.57 3.05
CA CYS A 31 -8.95 -10.83 4.33
C CYS A 31 -9.27 -9.74 5.37
N VAL A 32 -9.31 -8.46 4.95
CA VAL A 32 -9.72 -7.38 5.85
C VAL A 32 -11.24 -7.31 5.96
N LEU A 33 -11.95 -7.41 4.83
CA LEU A 33 -13.41 -7.22 4.81
C LEU A 33 -14.20 -8.39 5.40
N ARG A 34 -13.80 -9.64 5.14
CA ARG A 34 -14.52 -10.84 5.61
C ARG A 34 -13.95 -11.39 6.90
N GLU A 35 -12.63 -11.52 6.97
CA GLU A 35 -11.99 -12.12 8.15
C GLU A 35 -11.70 -11.12 9.27
N ASN A 36 -11.93 -9.81 9.05
CA ASN A 36 -11.60 -8.74 10.01
C ASN A 36 -10.14 -8.79 10.48
N LYS A 37 -9.24 -9.34 9.66
CA LYS A 37 -7.82 -9.41 9.98
C LYS A 37 -7.16 -8.06 9.76
N SER A 38 -6.09 -7.82 10.51
CA SER A 38 -5.29 -6.62 10.28
C SER A 38 -4.60 -6.67 8.91
N PRO A 39 -4.43 -5.53 8.21
CA PRO A 39 -3.70 -5.48 6.94
C PRO A 39 -2.29 -6.10 7.03
N LYS A 40 -1.66 -6.03 8.21
CA LYS A 40 -0.36 -6.68 8.48
C LYS A 40 -0.45 -8.21 8.49
N GLN A 41 -1.54 -8.80 8.98
CA GLN A 41 -1.77 -10.24 8.87
C GLN A 41 -2.05 -10.65 7.43
N CYS A 42 -2.92 -9.91 6.74
CA CYS A 42 -3.24 -10.16 5.33
C CYS A 42 -1.98 -10.06 4.44
N LEU A 43 -1.08 -9.14 4.76
CA LEU A 43 0.23 -9.03 4.12
C LEU A 43 1.08 -10.30 4.34
N ARG A 44 1.14 -10.83 5.57
CA ARG A 44 1.87 -12.06 5.90
C ARG A 44 1.25 -13.30 5.26
N GLU A 45 -0.07 -13.32 5.09
CA GLU A 45 -0.79 -14.39 4.38
C GLU A 45 -0.57 -14.34 2.86
N GLY A 46 -0.01 -13.24 2.34
CA GLY A 46 0.33 -13.10 0.93
C GLY A 46 -0.80 -12.50 0.07
N HIS A 47 -1.75 -11.80 0.69
CA HIS A 47 -2.74 -11.01 -0.06
C HIS A 47 -2.06 -9.85 -0.81
N CYS A 48 -2.56 -9.54 -2.00
CA CYS A 48 -1.99 -8.51 -2.88
C CYS A 48 -0.54 -8.79 -3.31
N LYS A 49 -0.18 -10.06 -3.54
CA LYS A 49 1.16 -10.54 -3.92
C LYS A 49 1.81 -9.73 -5.05
N SER A 50 1.04 -9.34 -6.07
CA SER A 50 1.54 -8.52 -7.18
C SER A 50 2.14 -7.20 -6.67
N LEU A 51 1.37 -6.46 -5.87
CA LEU A 51 1.82 -5.20 -5.27
C LEU A 51 2.92 -5.40 -4.23
N GLN A 52 2.92 -6.53 -3.50
CA GLN A 52 4.04 -6.86 -2.61
C GLN A 52 5.33 -7.01 -3.39
N VAL A 53 5.32 -7.77 -4.49
CA VAL A 53 6.49 -7.96 -5.36
C VAL A 53 6.95 -6.62 -5.91
N THR A 54 6.04 -5.78 -6.39
CA THR A 54 6.38 -4.43 -6.88
C THR A 54 6.97 -3.55 -5.78
N PHE A 55 6.43 -3.59 -4.56
CA PHE A 55 6.96 -2.84 -3.42
C PHE A 55 8.36 -3.32 -3.04
N PHE A 56 8.61 -4.63 -2.98
CA PHE A 56 9.93 -5.18 -2.71
C PHE A 56 10.92 -4.95 -3.85
N ALA A 57 10.47 -5.01 -5.11
CA ALA A 57 11.29 -4.71 -6.28
C ALA A 57 11.70 -3.24 -6.28
N CYS A 58 10.73 -2.34 -6.08
CA CYS A 58 10.98 -0.90 -5.97
C CYS A 58 11.93 -0.59 -4.80
N LYS A 59 11.75 -1.24 -3.64
CA LYS A 59 12.68 -1.11 -2.50
C LYS A 59 14.07 -1.65 -2.83
N ARG A 60 14.18 -2.78 -3.55
CA ARG A 60 15.47 -3.36 -3.99
C ARG A 60 16.20 -2.48 -5.00
N SER A 61 15.49 -1.81 -5.89
CA SER A 61 16.08 -0.92 -6.89
C SER A 61 16.61 0.40 -6.30
N MET A 62 16.32 0.66 -5.02
CA MET A 62 16.77 1.87 -4.31
C MET A 62 17.86 1.60 -3.27
N VAL A 63 18.44 0.39 -3.28
CA VAL A 63 19.61 0.00 -2.45
C VAL A 63 20.86 0.01 -3.30
#